data_AF-A0AAV5M438-F1
#
_entry.id   AF-A0AAV5M438-F1
#
_cell.length_a   1.000
_cell.length_b   1.000
_cell.length_c   1.000
_cell.angle_alpha   90.00
_cell.angle_beta   90.00
_cell.angle_gamma   90.00
#
_symmetry.space_group_name_H-M   'P 1'
#
loop_
_entity.id
_entity.type
_entity.pdbx_description
1 polymer ?
#
loop_
_entity_poly.entity_id
_entity_poly.type
_entity_poly.pdbx_seq_one_letter_code
_entity_poly.pdbx_strand_id
1 'polypeptide(L)' 'MRVGGKRRALIPPSVGYTNENLKPIPEEFGPRRSLLSHANEPLVFEVQLLKII' A
#
# COMPACT_ATOMS: atom_id res chain seq x y z
N MET A 1 -12.51 -0.11 -10.66
CA MET A 1 -12.65 1.32 -10.27
C MET A 1 -12.86 2.12 -11.53
N ARG A 2 -13.54 3.29 -11.48
CA ARG A 2 -13.60 4.22 -12.61
C ARG A 2 -12.39 5.15 -12.57
N VAL A 3 -11.88 5.59 -13.72
CA VAL A 3 -10.79 6.59 -13.80
C VAL A 3 -11.17 7.82 -12.98
N GLY A 4 -10.25 8.33 -12.17
CA GLY A 4 -10.47 9.40 -11.19
C GLY A 4 -11.07 8.94 -9.86
N GLY A 5 -11.55 7.70 -9.74
CA GLY A 5 -12.13 7.17 -8.52
C GLY A 5 -11.07 6.92 -7.44
N LYS A 6 -11.39 7.33 -6.20
CA LYS A 6 -10.62 7.00 -4.99
C LYS A 6 -11.29 5.86 -4.24
N ARG A 7 -10.50 4.94 -3.70
CA ARG A 7 -11.00 3.85 -2.86
C ARG A 7 -10.05 3.61 -1.70
N ARG A 8 -10.63 3.49 -0.50
CA ARG A 8 -9.91 3.04 0.69
C ARG A 8 -10.16 1.55 0.92
N ALA A 9 -9.10 0.82 1.27
CA ALA A 9 -9.16 -0.60 1.60
C ALA A 9 -8.36 -0.85 2.88
N LEU A 10 -8.91 -1.69 3.76
CA LEU A 10 -8.19 -2.28 4.88
C LEU A 10 -7.60 -3.60 4.40
N ILE A 11 -6.28 -3.71 4.47
CA ILE A 11 -5.51 -4.85 3.98
C ILE A 11 -5.02 -5.64 5.19
N PRO A 12 -5.39 -6.93 5.33
CA PRO A 12 -4.90 -7.74 6.42
C PRO A 12 -3.38 -8.01 6.28
N PRO A 13 -2.67 -8.24 7.41
CA PRO A 13 -1.21 -8.47 7.40
C PRO A 13 -0.78 -9.62 6.49
N SER A 14 -1.62 -10.65 6.36
CA SER A 14 -1.32 -11.85 5.56
C SER A 14 -1.22 -11.61 4.06
N VAL A 15 -1.68 -10.45 3.56
CA VAL A 15 -1.70 -10.11 2.13
C VAL A 15 -1.04 -8.77 1.82
N GLY A 16 -0.71 -7.96 2.84
CA GLY A 16 0.04 -6.71 2.68
C GLY A 16 1.53 -6.92 3.01
N TYR A 17 2.43 -6.25 2.29
CA TYR A 17 3.90 -6.22 2.50
C TYR A 17 4.55 -7.45 3.16
N THR A 18 4.12 -8.65 2.79
CA THR A 18 4.69 -9.93 3.26
C THR A 18 6.11 -10.17 2.75
N ASN A 19 6.53 -9.40 1.74
CA ASN A 19 7.86 -9.37 1.17
C ASN A 19 8.21 -7.91 0.78
N GLU A 20 9.48 -7.52 0.93
CA GLU A 20 10.01 -6.20 0.56
C GLU A 20 9.93 -5.90 -0.95
N ASN A 21 9.75 -6.92 -1.79
CA ASN A 21 9.58 -6.75 -3.23
C ASN A 21 8.19 -6.23 -3.63
N LEU A 22 7.23 -6.19 -2.68
CA LEU A 22 5.88 -5.70 -2.95
C LEU A 22 5.85 -4.18 -3.09
N LYS A 23 5.16 -3.72 -4.13
CA LYS A 23 4.98 -2.31 -4.45
C LYS A 23 3.55 -1.88 -4.13
N PRO A 24 3.33 -0.60 -3.78
CA PRO A 24 4.30 0.51 -3.78
C PRO A 24 5.16 0.54 -2.50
N ILE A 25 6.46 0.84 -2.59
CA ILE A 25 7.31 1.07 -1.40
C ILE A 25 7.89 2.49 -1.47
N PRO A 26 7.94 3.26 -0.36
CA PRO A 26 8.57 4.58 -0.38
C PRO A 26 10.06 4.48 -0.74
N GLU A 27 10.55 5.44 -1.52
CA GLU A 27 11.98 5.52 -1.88
C GLU A 27 12.85 5.99 -0.70
N GLU A 28 12.28 6.81 0.18
CA GLU A 28 12.93 7.33 1.36
C GLU A 28 13.06 6.29 2.48
N PHE A 29 14.22 6.27 3.15
CA PHE A 29 14.51 5.32 4.22
C PHE A 29 13.53 5.38 5.40
N GLY A 30 13.16 6.59 5.85
CA GLY A 30 12.29 6.78 7.02
C GLY A 30 10.89 6.18 6.81
N PRO A 31 10.14 6.63 5.78
CA PRO A 31 8.83 6.08 5.45
C PRO A 31 8.87 4.58 5.13
N ARG A 32 9.90 4.10 4.41
CA ARG A 32 10.05 2.66 4.15
C ARG A 32 10.19 1.86 5.45
N ARG A 33 11.05 2.32 6.37
CA ARG A 33 11.25 1.66 7.67
C ARG A 33 9.97 1.65 8.50
N SER A 34 9.24 2.76 8.53
CA SER A 34 7.96 2.85 9.24
C SER A 34 6.91 1.90 8.65
N LEU A 35 6.82 1.80 7.33
CA LEU A 35 5.90 0.89 6.67
C LEU A 35 6.21 -0.58 7.02
N LEU A 36 7.48 -0.97 6.98
CA LEU A 36 7.89 -2.34 7.29
C LEU A 36 7.75 -2.68 8.78
N SER A 37 7.91 -1.71 9.69
CA SER A 37 7.66 -1.96 11.12
C SER A 37 6.21 -2.28 11.45
N HIS A 38 5.26 -1.83 10.60
CA HIS A 38 3.83 -2.09 10.75
C HIS A 38 3.30 -3.19 9.80
N ALA A 39 4.18 -3.91 9.08
CA ALA A 39 3.75 -4.93 8.12
C ALA A 39 2.95 -6.10 8.75
N ASN A 40 3.12 -6.32 10.05
CA ASN A 40 2.40 -7.35 10.81
C ASN A 40 1.02 -6.88 11.32
N GLU A 41 0.63 -5.64 11.03
CA GLU A 41 -0.63 -5.02 11.45
C GLU A 41 -1.51 -4.72 10.22
N PRO A 42 -2.85 -4.58 10.38
CA PRO A 42 -3.71 -4.22 9.27
C PRO A 42 -3.35 -2.85 8.69
N LEU A 43 -3.18 -2.76 7.37
CA LEU A 43 -2.76 -1.55 6.68
C LEU A 43 -3.93 -0.90 5.95
N VAL A 44 -4.03 0.42 6.01
CA VAL A 44 -5.04 1.18 5.27
C VAL A 44 -4.39 1.75 4.01
N PHE A 45 -4.94 1.41 2.86
CA PHE A 45 -4.52 1.98 1.57
C PHE A 45 -5.60 2.89 1.03
N GLU A 46 -5.21 4.08 0.59
CA GLU A 46 -6.01 4.92 -0.30
C GLU A 46 -5.42 4.84 -1.70
N VAL A 47 -6.21 4.36 -2.66
CA VAL A 47 -5.79 4.20 -4.04
C VAL A 47 -6.63 5.11 -4.92
N GLN A 48 -5.97 5.84 -5.82
CA GLN A 48 -6.62 6.62 -6.87
C GLN A 48 -6.32 5.98 -8.23
N LEU A 49 -7.36 5.68 -9.00
CA LEU A 49 -7.18 5.17 -10.35
C LEU A 49 -6.91 6.33 -11.32
N LEU A 50 -5.70 6.42 -11.86
CA LEU A 50 -5.32 7.51 -12.76
C LEU A 50 -5.65 7.22 -14.23
N LYS A 51 -5.50 5.98 -14.68
CA LYS A 51 -5.74 5.56 -16.07
C LYS A 51 -6.07 4.07 -16.15
N ILE A 52 -6.88 3.69 -17.12
CA ILE A 52 -7.04 2.31 -17.61
C ILE A 52 -6.46 2.31 -19.02
N ILE A 53 -5.55 1.38 -19.32
CA ILE A 53 -4.87 1.27 -20.61
C ILE A 53 -5.59 0.22 -21.44
#